data_AF-A0A1J3I2H1-F1
#
_entry.id   AF-A0A1J3I2H1-F1
#
_cell.length_a   1.000
_cell.length_b   1.000
_cell.length_c   1.000
_cell.angle_alpha   90.00
_cell.angle_beta   90.00
_cell.angle_gamma   90.00
#
_symmetry.space_group_name_H-M   'P 1'
#
loop_
_entity.id
_entity.type
_entity.pdbx_description
1 polymer ?
#
loop_
_entity_poly.entity_id
_entity_poly.type
_entity_poly.pdbx_seq_one_letter_code
_entity_poly.pdbx_strand_id
1 'polypeptide(L)'
;RVLVGGSNPHAYYNFTSVLFPTELRLEAFSPSYLESQYSDLRPSIVIPPTTVNYGQTMRLWFRVTGRVKSPVKVAMVFPSFVTHSFSMNQRLLVLDHVS
;
A
#
# COMPACT_ATOMS: atom_id res chain seq x y z
N ARG A 1 5.28 -1.75 -0.82
CA ARG A 1 5.32 -2.82 -1.84
C ARG A 1 3.90 -3.28 -2.12
N VAL A 2 3.64 -3.87 -3.28
CA VAL A 2 2.36 -4.50 -3.64
C VAL A 2 2.63 -5.99 -3.84
N LEU A 3 1.93 -6.85 -3.11
CA LEU A 3 2.06 -8.30 -3.27
C LEU A 3 1.23 -8.75 -4.46
N VAL A 4 1.81 -9.58 -5.32
CA VAL A 4 1.18 -10.11 -6.54
C VAL A 4 1.39 -11.62 -6.54
N GLY A 5 0.30 -12.37 -6.69
CA GLY A 5 0.35 -13.83 -6.68
C GLY A 5 -0.95 -14.45 -7.14
N GLY A 6 -0.89 -15.76 -7.38
CA GLY A 6 -1.97 -16.53 -7.98
C GLY A 6 -2.02 -16.38 -9.50
N SER A 7 -2.56 -17.41 -10.15
CA SER A 7 -2.95 -17.46 -11.56
C SER A 7 -3.41 -18.89 -11.84
N ASN A 8 -4.46 -19.05 -12.65
CA ASN A 8 -4.92 -20.36 -13.14
C ASN A 8 -5.06 -21.44 -12.03
N PRO A 9 -5.93 -21.22 -11.03
CA PRO A 9 -6.18 -22.22 -9.99
C PRO A 9 -6.85 -23.46 -10.61
N HIS A 10 -6.25 -24.63 -10.39
CA HIS A 10 -6.81 -25.91 -10.81
C HIS A 10 -7.05 -26.80 -9.59
N ALA A 11 -8.17 -27.54 -9.56
CA ALA A 11 -8.57 -28.35 -8.40
C ALA A 11 -7.50 -29.36 -7.94
N TYR A 12 -6.69 -29.86 -8.88
CA TYR A 12 -5.64 -30.84 -8.62
C TYR A 12 -4.22 -30.26 -8.58
N TYR A 13 -4.05 -28.93 -8.64
CA TYR A 13 -2.73 -28.28 -8.70
C TYR A 13 -1.79 -28.96 -9.71
N ASN A 14 -2.24 -29.13 -10.95
CA ASN A 14 -1.42 -29.84 -11.93
C ASN A 14 -0.32 -28.90 -12.46
N PHE A 15 0.93 -29.32 -12.30
CA PHE A 15 2.11 -28.59 -12.75
C PHE A 15 2.78 -29.21 -13.97
N THR A 16 2.41 -30.45 -14.32
CA THR A 16 3.08 -31.25 -15.35
C THR A 16 2.11 -31.62 -16.46
N SER A 17 2.57 -31.58 -17.71
CA SER A 17 1.77 -32.00 -18.88
C SER A 17 0.48 -31.20 -19.07
N VAL A 18 0.48 -29.92 -18.68
CA VAL A 18 -0.62 -28.96 -18.89
C VAL A 18 -0.11 -27.70 -19.59
N LEU A 19 -0.94 -27.09 -20.43
CA LEU A 19 -0.58 -25.88 -21.19
C LEU A 19 -0.40 -24.65 -20.27
N PHE A 20 -1.21 -24.58 -19.21
CA PHE A 20 -1.14 -23.55 -18.18
C PHE A 20 -1.09 -24.24 -16.82
N PRO A 21 0.07 -24.25 -16.12
CA PRO A 21 0.16 -24.78 -14.77
C PRO A 21 -0.47 -23.81 -13.75
N THR A 22 -0.80 -24.31 -12.56
CA THR A 22 -1.20 -23.44 -11.44
C THR A 22 -0.02 -22.62 -10.95
N GLU A 23 -0.23 -21.31 -10.72
CA GLU A 23 0.84 -20.42 -10.25
C GLU A 23 0.81 -20.27 -8.73
N LEU A 24 1.91 -20.68 -8.09
CA LEU A 24 2.10 -20.64 -6.64
C LEU A 24 3.12 -19.59 -6.19
N ARG A 25 3.82 -18.91 -7.12
CA ARG A 25 4.79 -17.89 -6.76
C ARG A 25 4.10 -16.66 -6.17
N LEU A 26 4.82 -16.00 -5.27
CA LEU A 26 4.46 -14.71 -4.70
C LEU A 26 5.57 -13.72 -5.02
N GLU A 27 5.21 -12.63 -5.66
CA GLU A 27 6.10 -11.55 -6.03
C GLU A 27 5.71 -10.26 -5.30
N ALA A 28 6.67 -9.36 -5.14
CA ALA A 28 6.45 -8.08 -4.49
C ALA A 28 6.88 -6.94 -5.42
N PHE A 29 5.92 -6.29 -6.04
CA PHE A 29 6.15 -5.08 -6.83
C PHE A 29 6.61 -3.94 -5.91
N SER A 30 7.69 -3.28 -6.31
CA SER A 30 8.23 -2.10 -5.63
C SER A 30 8.01 -0.87 -6.52
N PRO A 31 7.06 0.01 -6.18
CA PRO A 31 6.84 1.25 -6.92
C PRO A 31 8.08 2.15 -6.94
N SER A 32 8.19 3.01 -7.96
CA SER A 32 9.35 3.90 -8.18
C SER A 32 9.64 4.83 -6.98
N TYR A 33 8.60 5.26 -6.25
CA TYR A 33 8.76 6.06 -5.03
C TYR A 33 9.45 5.31 -3.87
N LEU A 34 9.76 4.02 -4.01
CA LEU A 34 10.53 3.23 -3.05
C LEU A 34 11.97 2.93 -3.51
N GLU A 35 12.41 3.44 -4.66
CA GLU A 35 13.78 3.26 -5.14
C GLU A 35 14.83 3.74 -4.13
N SER A 36 16.01 3.11 -4.16
CA SER A 36 17.11 3.37 -3.21
C SER A 36 17.55 4.83 -3.18
N GLN A 37 17.55 5.50 -4.34
CA GLN A 37 17.89 6.92 -4.47
C GLN A 37 16.96 7.86 -3.69
N TYR A 38 15.75 7.42 -3.36
CA TYR A 38 14.79 8.20 -2.56
C TYR A 38 14.74 7.78 -1.10
N SER A 39 15.57 6.82 -0.68
CA SER A 39 15.49 6.23 0.66
C SER A 39 15.58 7.25 1.79
N ASP A 40 16.47 8.23 1.68
CA ASP A 40 16.67 9.30 2.65
C ASP A 40 15.56 10.37 2.62
N LEU A 41 14.83 10.48 1.51
CA LEU A 41 13.74 11.45 1.32
C LEU A 41 12.38 10.91 1.78
N ARG A 42 12.29 9.62 2.15
CA ARG A 42 11.02 9.03 2.59
C ARG A 42 10.64 9.56 3.98
N PRO A 43 9.41 10.10 4.14
CA PRO A 43 8.95 10.54 5.45
C PRO A 43 8.74 9.35 6.38
N SER A 44 9.11 9.52 7.65
CA SER A 44 8.84 8.57 8.74
C SER A 44 7.88 9.20 9.73
N ILE A 45 6.78 8.51 10.03
CA ILE A 45 5.88 8.91 11.13
C ILE A 45 6.63 8.67 12.44
N VAL A 46 6.70 9.70 13.29
CA VAL A 46 7.38 9.65 14.59
C VAL A 46 6.39 9.24 15.68
N ILE A 47 5.19 9.85 15.65
CA ILE A 47 4.11 9.56 16.61
C ILE A 47 2.86 9.28 15.78
N PRO A 48 2.42 8.00 15.70
CA PRO A 48 1.20 7.67 14.98
C PRO A 48 -0.04 8.05 15.81
N PRO A 49 -1.14 8.50 15.16
CA PRO A 49 -2.42 8.63 15.83
C PRO A 49 -2.96 7.25 16.21
N THR A 50 -3.51 7.10 17.41
CA THR A 50 -4.08 5.83 17.89
C THR A 50 -5.53 5.65 17.49
N THR A 51 -6.29 6.75 17.51
CA THR A 51 -7.71 6.78 17.14
C THR A 51 -7.98 8.03 16.31
N VAL A 52 -8.71 7.86 15.21
CA VAL A 52 -9.13 8.93 14.32
C VAL A 52 -10.63 8.86 14.18
N ASN A 53 -11.34 9.90 14.61
CA ASN A 53 -12.77 10.00 14.41
C ASN A 53 -13.08 10.87 13.19
N TYR A 54 -14.22 10.59 12.57
CA TYR A 54 -14.71 11.38 11.44
C TYR A 54 -14.92 12.85 11.84
N GLY A 55 -14.48 13.77 10.96
CA GLY A 55 -14.61 15.22 11.16
C GLY A 55 -13.66 15.83 12.20
N GLN A 56 -12.79 15.04 12.83
CA GLN A 56 -11.81 15.57 13.79
C GLN A 56 -10.49 15.97 13.12
N THR A 57 -9.92 17.08 13.59
CA THR A 57 -8.54 17.46 13.27
C THR A 57 -7.57 16.63 14.11
N MET A 58 -6.56 16.05 13.47
CA MET A 58 -5.48 15.33 14.14
C MET A 58 -4.13 16.02 13.93
N ARG A 59 -3.19 15.77 14.83
CA ARG A 59 -1.77 16.15 14.66
C ARG A 59 -0.96 14.92 14.28
N LEU A 60 -0.27 14.98 13.14
CA LEU A 60 0.62 13.93 12.66
C LEU A 60 2.07 14.44 12.72
N TRP A 61 2.89 13.78 13.54
CA TRP A 61 4.31 14.09 13.64
C TRP A 61 5.09 13.19 12.69
N PHE A 62 5.81 13.79 11.74
CA PHE A 62 6.66 13.06 10.81
C PHE A 62 8.03 13.73 10.67
N ARG A 63 9.04 12.93 10.35
CA ARG A 63 10.40 13.36 10.02
C ARG A 63 10.65 13.11 8.54
N VAL A 64 11.30 14.05 7.87
CA VAL A 64 11.72 13.92 6.48
C VAL A 64 13.03 14.68 6.29
N THR A 65 13.90 14.17 5.44
CA THR A 65 15.18 14.82 5.12
C THR A 65 14.96 15.86 4.03
N GLY A 66 15.57 17.03 4.18
CA GLY A 66 15.50 18.11 3.20
C GLY A 66 14.32 19.07 3.39
N ARG A 67 14.11 19.93 2.39
CA ARG A 67 13.10 21.00 2.46
C ARG A 67 11.72 20.46 2.11
N VAL A 68 10.79 20.57 3.06
CA VAL A 68 9.38 20.26 2.83
C VAL A 68 8.74 21.40 2.02
N LYS A 69 8.15 21.08 0.88
CA LYS A 69 7.30 22.00 0.13
C LYS A 69 5.84 21.77 0.53
N SER A 70 5.13 22.86 0.82
CA SER A 70 3.69 22.85 1.05
C SER A 70 2.93 22.87 -0.28
N PRO A 71 1.79 22.17 -0.43
CA PRO A 71 1.09 21.39 0.61
C PRO A 71 1.64 19.96 0.77
N VAL A 72 1.70 19.50 2.03
CA VAL A 72 1.93 18.09 2.36
C VAL A 72 0.62 17.33 2.16
N LYS A 73 0.68 16.18 1.47
CA LYS A 73 -0.47 15.29 1.31
C LYS A 73 -0.39 14.14 2.30
N VAL A 74 -1.47 13.94 3.05
CA VAL A 74 -1.63 12.80 3.95
C VAL A 74 -2.75 11.94 3.41
N ALA A 75 -2.52 10.64 3.33
CA ALA A 75 -3.54 9.68 2.93
C ALA A 75 -3.65 8.54 3.94
N MET A 76 -4.89 8.13 4.23
CA MET A 76 -5.20 6.92 4.98
C MET A 76 -5.66 5.84 4.01
N VAL A 77 -5.09 4.64 4.13
CA VAL A 77 -5.43 3.48 3.30
C VAL A 77 -6.11 2.45 4.18
N PHE A 78 -7.33 2.05 3.83
CA PHE A 78 -7.91 0.83 4.39
C PHE A 78 -7.47 -0.36 3.52
N PRO A 79 -6.84 -1.39 4.12
CA PRO A 79 -6.39 -2.55 3.37
C PRO A 79 -7.57 -3.31 2.79
N SER A 80 -7.34 -3.96 1.66
CA SER A 80 -8.34 -4.78 1.00
C SER A 80 -8.22 -6.26 1.37
N PHE A 81 -9.32 -6.97 1.19
CA PHE A 81 -9.33 -8.42 1.01
C PHE A 81 -9.66 -8.71 -0.46
N VAL A 82 -8.79 -9.45 -1.15
CA VAL A 82 -8.89 -9.63 -2.61
C VAL A 82 -9.03 -11.10 -2.97
N THR A 83 -10.08 -11.42 -3.73
CA THR A 83 -10.27 -12.74 -4.36
C THR A 83 -11.10 -12.58 -5.63
N HIS A 84 -10.95 -13.47 -6.62
CA HIS A 84 -11.72 -13.45 -7.87
C HIS A 84 -11.77 -12.07 -8.55
N SER A 85 -10.64 -11.37 -8.59
CA SER A 85 -10.53 -10.00 -9.14
C SER A 85 -11.43 -8.95 -8.44
N PHE A 86 -11.92 -9.26 -7.24
CA PHE A 86 -12.75 -8.39 -6.43
C PHE A 86 -12.00 -7.95 -5.18
N SER A 87 -11.87 -6.63 -5.00
CA SER A 87 -11.19 -6.02 -3.86
C SER A 87 -12.22 -5.47 -2.88
N MET A 88 -12.49 -6.23 -1.82
CA MET A 88 -13.42 -5.83 -0.77
C MET A 88 -12.79 -4.77 0.12
N ASN A 89 -13.56 -3.72 0.42
CA ASN A 89 -13.29 -2.69 1.42
C ASN A 89 -12.14 -1.72 1.14
N GLN A 90 -11.36 -1.88 0.05
CA GLN A 90 -10.28 -0.96 -0.29
C GLN A 90 -10.81 0.47 -0.40
N ARG A 91 -10.22 1.38 0.38
CA ARG A 91 -10.49 2.81 0.26
C ARG A 91 -9.22 3.60 0.55
N LEU A 92 -9.03 4.67 -0.21
CA LEU A 92 -8.00 5.67 -0.02
C LEU A 92 -8.70 6.97 0.36
N LEU A 93 -8.41 7.50 1.55
CA LEU A 93 -8.90 8.80 1.98
C LEU A 93 -7.73 9.78 1.98
N VAL A 94 -7.79 10.81 1.14
CA VAL A 94 -6.85 11.94 1.19
C VAL A 94 -7.40 12.94 2.20
N LEU A 95 -6.56 13.32 3.17
CA LEU A 95 -6.95 14.24 4.24
C LEU A 95 -6.64 15.68 3.86
N ASP A 96 -7.56 16.57 4.21
CA ASP A 96 -7.36 18.00 4.06
C ASP A 96 -6.33 18.52 5.07
N HIS A 97 -5.53 19.48 4.61
CA HIS A 97 -4.59 20.19 5.46
C HIS A 97 -5.28 21.38 6.11
N VAL A 98 -5.44 21.34 7.43
CA VAL A 98 -5.91 22.47 8.23
C VAL A 98 -4.69 23.23 8.74
N SER A 99 -4.43 24.40 8.16
CA SER A 99 -3.35 25.32 8.53
C SER A 99 -3.70 26.20 9.73
#